data_AF-A0A370S3D9-F1
#
_entry.id   AF-A0A370S3D9-F1
#
_cell.length_a   1.000
_cell.length_b   1.000
_cell.length_c   1.000
_cell.angle_alpha   90.00
_cell.angle_beta   90.00
_cell.angle_gamma   90.00
#
_symmetry.space_group_name_H-M   'P 1'
#
loop_
_entity.id
_entity.type
_entity.pdbx_description
1 polymer ?
#
loop_
_entity_poly.entity_id
_entity_poly.type
_entity_poly.pdbx_seq_one_letter_code
_entity_poly.pdbx_strand_id
1 'polypeptide(L)'
;MTNLSPWMVESAYRYLKAAKHLRRGHDMLDIAQINAAIGMEILLKSFVSKPNGNLGQVNETYKPDDDAIAAAHEYLKTTEKIPASRKYPNKHDLLTLFYAIPEPIRQRVRLDRHEHWIETYRDVFTNARYRYENGAPKGYDDILIGVLDELIDSVVAWYREQECRDVFIVCYGMTPADFQPKPGKEPKPS
;
A
#
# COMPACT_ATOMS: atom_id res chain seq x y z
N MET A 1 6.43 -19.51 6.87
CA MET A 1 7.23 -18.30 6.60
C MET A 1 6.37 -17.39 5.75
N THR A 2 6.00 -16.21 6.24
CA THR A 2 5.22 -15.23 5.47
C THR A 2 6.13 -14.69 4.37
N ASN A 3 5.69 -14.77 3.11
CA ASN A 3 6.48 -14.19 2.02
C ASN A 3 6.38 -12.66 2.11
N LEU A 4 7.53 -11.99 2.27
CA LEU A 4 7.61 -10.53 2.24
C LEU A 4 7.77 -10.07 0.79
N SER A 5 7.07 -8.99 0.42
CA SER A 5 7.08 -8.44 -0.93
C SER A 5 7.60 -6.99 -0.92
N PRO A 6 8.86 -6.75 -0.48
CA PRO A 6 9.37 -5.40 -0.21
C PRO A 6 9.38 -4.51 -1.46
N TRP A 7 9.57 -5.08 -2.64
CA TRP A 7 9.47 -4.36 -3.92
C TRP A 7 8.07 -3.78 -4.18
N MET A 8 7.01 -4.47 -3.75
CA MET A 8 5.64 -3.95 -3.82
C MET A 8 5.44 -2.82 -2.81
N VAL A 9 5.99 -2.93 -1.60
CA VAL A 9 5.95 -1.85 -0.59
C VAL A 9 6.69 -0.61 -1.09
N GLU A 10 7.87 -0.79 -1.70
CA GLU A 10 8.61 0.30 -2.35
C GLU A 10 7.79 0.94 -3.47
N SER A 11 7.14 0.13 -4.30
CA SER A 11 6.28 0.61 -5.38
C SER A 11 5.11 1.44 -4.84
N ALA A 12 4.43 0.98 -3.78
CA ALA A 12 3.40 1.75 -3.08
C ALA A 12 3.94 3.08 -2.53
N TYR A 13 5.13 3.06 -1.93
CA TYR A 13 5.80 4.27 -1.45
C TYR A 13 6.09 5.28 -2.58
N ARG A 14 6.52 4.81 -3.75
CA ARG A 14 6.75 5.70 -4.91
C ARG A 14 5.46 6.42 -5.34
N TYR A 15 4.33 5.71 -5.36
CA TYR A 15 3.01 6.32 -5.61
C TYR A 15 2.59 7.30 -4.51
N LEU A 16 2.87 7.01 -3.25
CA LEU A 16 2.67 7.95 -2.15
C LEU A 16 3.51 9.22 -2.33
N LYS A 17 4.77 9.09 -2.73
CA LYS A 17 5.65 10.25 -2.99
C LYS A 17 5.13 11.10 -4.15
N ALA A 18 4.65 10.47 -5.22
CA ALA A 18 3.97 11.16 -6.31
C ALA A 18 2.72 11.89 -5.81
N ALA A 19 1.85 11.24 -5.06
CA ALA A 19 0.65 11.84 -4.47
C ALA A 19 0.98 13.06 -3.60
N LYS A 20 1.98 12.95 -2.71
CA LYS A 20 2.44 14.07 -1.86
C LYS A 20 2.98 15.24 -2.66
N HIS A 21 3.64 15.00 -3.80
CA HIS A 21 4.12 16.04 -4.69
C HIS A 21 2.95 16.72 -5.41
N LEU A 22 2.05 15.93 -6.01
CA LEU A 22 0.86 16.40 -6.73
C LEU A 22 -0.08 17.20 -5.84
N ARG A 23 -0.26 16.80 -4.58
CA ARG A 23 -1.07 17.53 -3.59
C ARG A 23 -0.66 19.00 -3.44
N ARG A 24 0.61 19.33 -3.69
CA ARG A 24 1.13 20.71 -3.60
C ARG A 24 0.97 21.49 -4.91
N GLY A 25 0.57 20.82 -6.00
CA GLY A 25 0.33 21.43 -7.30
C GLY A 25 -1.04 22.13 -7.37
N HIS A 26 -1.15 23.11 -8.27
CA HIS A 26 -2.39 23.83 -8.52
C HIS A 26 -3.42 22.94 -9.22
N ASP A 27 -4.58 22.72 -8.60
CA ASP A 27 -5.69 21.90 -9.12
C ASP A 27 -5.31 20.46 -9.48
N MET A 28 -4.48 19.82 -8.64
CA MET A 28 -3.97 18.45 -8.85
C MET A 28 -4.40 17.47 -7.74
N LEU A 29 -5.33 17.86 -6.87
CA LEU A 29 -5.67 17.06 -5.68
C LEU A 29 -6.43 15.76 -6.04
N ASP A 30 -7.27 15.78 -7.06
CA ASP A 30 -7.89 14.57 -7.63
C ASP A 30 -6.82 13.58 -8.15
N ILE A 31 -5.85 14.06 -8.92
CA ILE A 31 -4.75 13.23 -9.43
C ILE A 31 -3.89 12.71 -8.26
N ALA A 32 -3.68 13.52 -7.22
CA ALA A 32 -2.99 13.11 -6.01
C ALA A 32 -3.74 11.99 -5.28
N GLN A 33 -5.07 12.11 -5.13
CA GLN A 33 -5.91 11.09 -4.50
C GLN A 33 -5.90 9.78 -5.29
N ILE A 34 -5.95 9.82 -6.63
CA ILE A 34 -5.83 8.65 -7.49
C ILE A 34 -4.48 7.95 -7.29
N ASN A 35 -3.38 8.69 -7.21
CA ASN A 35 -2.06 8.12 -6.94
C ASN A 35 -1.99 7.45 -5.57
N ALA A 36 -2.61 8.04 -4.54
CA ALA A 36 -2.72 7.39 -3.23
C ALA A 36 -3.59 6.13 -3.28
N ALA A 37 -4.67 6.12 -4.06
CA ALA A 37 -5.49 4.92 -4.23
C ALA A 37 -4.70 3.77 -4.90
N ILE A 38 -3.90 4.08 -5.93
CA ILE A 38 -2.99 3.10 -6.55
C ILE A 38 -1.97 2.59 -5.54
N GLY A 39 -1.34 3.50 -4.78
CA GLY A 39 -0.38 3.13 -3.74
C GLY A 39 -1.00 2.23 -2.67
N MET A 40 -2.24 2.53 -2.24
CA MET A 40 -2.99 1.70 -1.30
C MET A 40 -3.28 0.31 -1.87
N GLU A 41 -3.75 0.22 -3.12
CA GLU A 41 -4.00 -1.07 -3.78
C GLU A 41 -2.73 -1.93 -3.81
N ILE A 42 -1.60 -1.35 -4.19
CA ILE A 42 -0.31 -2.06 -4.24
C ILE A 42 0.13 -2.49 -2.84
N LEU A 43 -0.01 -1.61 -1.84
CA LEU A 43 0.35 -1.93 -0.46
C LEU A 43 -0.48 -3.11 0.08
N LEU A 44 -1.79 -3.10 -0.13
CA LEU A 44 -2.66 -4.21 0.26
C LEU A 44 -2.29 -5.50 -0.49
N LYS A 45 -2.05 -5.40 -1.80
CA LYS A 45 -1.60 -6.54 -2.62
C LYS A 45 -0.27 -7.12 -2.17
N SER A 46 0.62 -6.33 -1.55
CA SER A 46 1.91 -6.84 -1.06
C SER A 46 1.76 -7.97 -0.03
N PHE A 47 0.65 -8.01 0.71
CA PHE A 47 0.33 -9.04 1.70
C PHE A 47 -0.37 -10.27 1.10
N VAL A 48 -1.11 -10.08 0.01
CA VAL A 48 -1.95 -11.11 -0.61
C VAL A 48 -1.40 -11.52 -1.98
N SER A 49 -0.11 -11.33 -2.23
CA SER A 49 0.54 -11.76 -3.47
C SER A 49 1.73 -12.67 -3.16
N LYS A 50 1.97 -13.61 -4.08
CA LYS A 50 3.11 -14.53 -4.03
C LYS A 50 3.98 -14.31 -5.26
N PRO A 51 5.32 -14.39 -5.14
CA PRO A 51 6.22 -14.35 -6.28
C PRO A 51 5.86 -15.44 -7.27
N ASN A 52 5.78 -15.09 -8.55
CA ASN A 52 5.47 -16.03 -9.63
C ASN A 52 6.52 -15.99 -10.76
N GLY A 53 7.60 -15.21 -10.60
CA GLY A 53 8.70 -15.12 -11.56
C GLY A 53 9.82 -14.20 -11.08
N ASN A 54 11.05 -14.48 -11.52
CA ASN A 54 12.26 -13.66 -11.31
C ASN A 54 12.51 -13.20 -9.85
N LEU A 55 12.24 -14.08 -8.87
CA LEU A 55 12.45 -13.78 -7.44
C LEU A 55 13.89 -13.28 -7.18
N GLY A 56 14.01 -12.14 -6.52
CA GLY A 56 15.28 -11.50 -6.19
C GLY A 56 15.95 -10.75 -7.34
N GLN A 57 15.30 -10.64 -8.50
CA GLN A 57 15.77 -9.85 -9.63
C GLN A 57 14.99 -8.53 -9.76
N VAL A 58 15.54 -7.59 -10.53
CA VAL A 58 14.92 -6.27 -10.78
C VAL A 58 13.55 -6.34 -11.47
N ASN A 59 13.23 -7.47 -12.09
CA ASN A 59 12.00 -7.77 -12.81
C ASN A 59 11.16 -8.86 -12.12
N GLU A 60 11.25 -8.97 -10.79
CA GLU A 60 10.42 -9.85 -9.98
C GLU A 60 8.93 -9.61 -10.25
N THR A 61 8.18 -10.69 -10.43
CA THR A 61 6.74 -10.65 -10.70
C THR A 61 5.96 -11.35 -9.60
N TYR A 62 4.74 -10.88 -9.38
CA TYR A 62 3.85 -11.37 -8.34
C TYR A 62 2.49 -11.76 -8.91
N LYS A 63 1.87 -12.79 -8.33
CA LYS A 63 0.47 -13.15 -8.57
C LYS A 63 -0.33 -12.96 -7.28
N PRO A 64 -1.49 -12.28 -7.33
CA PRO A 64 -2.43 -12.27 -6.22
C PRO A 64 -2.87 -13.68 -5.82
N ASP A 65 -3.12 -13.89 -4.52
CA ASP A 65 -3.70 -15.08 -3.94
C ASP A 65 -5.21 -15.07 -4.22
N ASP A 66 -5.58 -15.67 -5.34
CA ASP A 66 -6.97 -15.72 -5.82
C ASP A 66 -7.91 -16.37 -4.79
N ASP A 67 -7.43 -17.35 -4.01
CA ASP A 67 -8.22 -18.05 -3.00
C ASP A 67 -8.50 -17.15 -1.79
N ALA A 68 -7.49 -16.40 -1.31
CA ALA A 68 -7.68 -15.43 -0.23
C ALA A 68 -8.66 -14.32 -0.64
N ILE A 69 -8.57 -13.84 -1.88
CA ILE A 69 -9.47 -12.83 -2.44
C ILE A 69 -10.90 -13.38 -2.58
N ALA A 70 -11.06 -14.63 -3.01
CA ALA A 70 -12.36 -15.28 -3.10
C ALA A 70 -13.00 -15.45 -1.72
N ALA A 71 -12.24 -15.87 -0.71
CA ALA A 71 -12.73 -15.99 0.66
C ALA A 71 -13.18 -14.65 1.24
N ALA A 72 -12.40 -13.58 1.02
CA ALA A 72 -12.76 -12.23 1.43
C ALA A 72 -14.04 -11.73 0.73
N HIS A 73 -14.18 -12.01 -0.56
CA HIS A 73 -15.38 -11.68 -1.33
C HIS A 73 -16.65 -12.34 -0.76
N GLU A 74 -16.59 -13.63 -0.45
CA GLU A 74 -17.73 -14.32 0.16
C GLU A 74 -18.04 -13.78 1.56
N TYR A 75 -17.03 -13.50 2.39
CA TYR A 75 -17.23 -12.84 3.68
C TYR A 75 -17.94 -11.48 3.54
N LEU A 76 -17.53 -10.66 2.57
CA LEU A 76 -18.15 -9.36 2.33
C LEU A 76 -19.61 -9.46 1.87
N LYS A 77 -20.00 -10.55 1.17
CA LYS A 77 -21.41 -10.82 0.88
C LYS A 77 -22.18 -11.15 2.16
N THR A 78 -21.63 -12.02 3.01
CA THR A 78 -22.31 -12.45 4.25
C THR A 78 -22.52 -11.30 5.24
N THR A 79 -21.68 -10.28 5.19
CA THR A 79 -21.76 -9.06 6.00
C THR A 79 -22.46 -7.91 5.30
N GLU A 80 -23.03 -8.16 4.12
CA GLU A 80 -23.77 -7.19 3.28
C GLU A 80 -22.95 -5.95 2.87
N LYS A 81 -21.63 -5.97 3.04
CA LYS A 81 -20.70 -4.92 2.58
C LYS A 81 -20.52 -4.91 1.06
N ILE A 82 -20.93 -5.97 0.37
CA ILE A 82 -21.12 -5.99 -1.09
C ILE A 82 -22.45 -6.69 -1.44
N PRO A 83 -23.07 -6.34 -2.59
CA PRO A 83 -24.32 -6.98 -3.00
C PRO A 83 -24.13 -8.49 -3.21
N ALA A 84 -25.08 -9.29 -2.73
CA ALA A 84 -25.12 -10.74 -2.95
C ALA A 84 -25.11 -11.11 -4.45
N SER A 85 -25.61 -10.21 -5.31
CA SER A 85 -25.61 -10.35 -6.77
C SER A 85 -24.23 -10.23 -7.42
N ARG A 86 -23.21 -9.71 -6.71
CA ARG A 86 -21.85 -9.56 -7.26
C ARG A 86 -21.20 -10.93 -7.43
N LYS A 87 -21.19 -11.41 -8.68
CA LYS A 87 -20.78 -12.77 -9.03
C LYS A 87 -19.30 -13.06 -8.83
N TYR A 88 -18.42 -12.13 -9.21
CA TYR A 88 -16.97 -12.35 -9.22
C TYR A 88 -16.24 -11.44 -8.22
N PRO A 89 -15.17 -11.95 -7.58
CA PRO A 89 -14.28 -11.13 -6.76
C PRO A 89 -13.65 -9.99 -7.55
N ASN A 90 -13.62 -8.79 -6.97
CA ASN A 90 -12.91 -7.65 -7.55
C ASN A 90 -11.51 -7.54 -6.94
N LYS A 91 -10.49 -7.94 -7.69
CA LYS A 91 -9.07 -7.86 -7.27
C LYS A 91 -8.51 -6.43 -7.16
N HIS A 92 -9.30 -5.42 -7.48
CA HIS A 92 -8.96 -3.99 -7.37
C HIS A 92 -9.76 -3.29 -6.28
N ASP A 93 -10.76 -3.96 -5.69
CA ASP A 93 -11.55 -3.41 -4.59
C ASP A 93 -10.73 -3.42 -3.30
N LEU A 94 -10.40 -2.24 -2.78
CA LEU A 94 -9.54 -2.09 -1.61
C LEU A 94 -10.10 -2.81 -0.39
N LEU A 95 -11.43 -2.83 -0.21
CA LEU A 95 -12.04 -3.51 0.92
C LEU A 95 -11.93 -5.04 0.79
N THR A 96 -12.09 -5.57 -0.42
CA THR A 96 -11.85 -7.00 -0.68
C THR A 96 -10.40 -7.36 -0.40
N LEU A 97 -9.44 -6.55 -0.87
CA LEU A 97 -8.01 -6.78 -0.60
C LEU A 97 -7.67 -6.69 0.89
N PHE A 98 -8.28 -5.74 1.62
CA PHE A 98 -8.14 -5.63 3.07
C PHE A 98 -8.60 -6.91 3.78
N TYR A 99 -9.81 -7.40 3.48
CA TYR A 99 -10.31 -8.62 4.13
C TYR A 99 -9.60 -9.91 3.68
N ALA A 100 -8.88 -9.89 2.55
CA ALA A 100 -8.01 -10.99 2.15
C ALA A 100 -6.72 -11.08 3.00
N ILE A 101 -6.37 -10.02 3.73
CA ILE A 101 -5.24 -10.03 4.67
C ILE A 101 -5.69 -10.64 6.00
N PRO A 102 -4.98 -11.66 6.53
CA PRO A 102 -5.29 -12.24 7.83
C PRO A 102 -5.39 -11.17 8.93
N GLU A 103 -6.44 -11.26 9.75
CA GLU A 103 -6.71 -10.28 10.82
C GLU A 103 -5.51 -10.00 11.75
N PRO A 104 -4.73 -11.01 12.21
CA PRO A 104 -3.57 -10.74 13.06
C PRO A 104 -2.53 -9.85 12.39
N ILE A 105 -2.36 -9.96 11.06
CA ILE A 105 -1.46 -9.12 10.29
C ILE A 105 -2.05 -7.71 10.20
N ARG A 106 -3.35 -7.58 9.88
CA ARG A 106 -4.03 -6.27 9.81
C ARG A 106 -3.87 -5.48 11.11
N GLN A 107 -4.12 -6.11 12.26
CA GLN A 107 -3.93 -5.49 13.57
C GLN A 107 -2.45 -5.15 13.82
N ARG A 108 -1.53 -6.04 13.44
CA ARG A 108 -0.08 -5.84 13.67
C ARG A 108 0.48 -4.63 12.94
N VAL A 109 0.01 -4.37 11.72
CA VAL A 109 0.39 -3.20 10.92
C VAL A 109 -0.60 -2.03 11.07
N ARG A 110 -1.53 -2.12 12.03
CA ARG A 110 -2.55 -1.10 12.35
C ARG A 110 -3.49 -0.74 11.19
N LEU A 111 -3.64 -1.64 10.22
CA LEU A 111 -4.49 -1.46 9.05
C LEU A 111 -5.98 -1.41 9.40
N ASP A 112 -6.37 -2.15 10.44
CA ASP A 112 -7.71 -2.19 11.03
C ASP A 112 -8.27 -0.81 11.41
N ARG A 113 -7.41 0.09 11.90
CA ARG A 113 -7.78 1.47 12.26
C ARG A 113 -8.30 2.30 11.09
N HIS A 114 -8.02 1.87 9.86
CA HIS A 114 -8.34 2.61 8.65
C HIS A 114 -9.39 1.92 7.78
N GLU A 115 -10.05 0.85 8.27
CA GLU A 115 -11.06 0.10 7.52
C GLU A 115 -12.13 1.01 6.92
N HIS A 116 -12.66 1.96 7.72
CA HIS A 116 -13.69 2.89 7.24
C HIS A 116 -13.21 3.68 6.02
N TRP A 117 -11.98 4.20 6.04
CA TRP A 117 -11.43 4.93 4.90
C TRP A 117 -11.17 4.01 3.70
N ILE A 118 -10.69 2.79 3.93
CA ILE A 118 -10.50 1.78 2.88
C ILE A 118 -11.84 1.46 2.20
N GLU A 119 -12.91 1.34 2.97
CA GLU A 119 -14.27 1.13 2.46
C GLU A 119 -14.78 2.35 1.68
N THR A 120 -14.61 3.57 2.21
CA THR A 120 -15.02 4.82 1.54
C THR A 120 -14.33 4.99 0.19
N TYR A 121 -13.03 4.68 0.10
CA TYR A 121 -12.23 4.91 -1.11
C TYR A 121 -12.07 3.68 -2.00
N ARG A 122 -12.82 2.61 -1.73
CA ARG A 122 -12.61 1.27 -2.33
C ARG A 122 -12.63 1.21 -3.86
N ASP A 123 -13.35 2.15 -4.50
CA ASP A 123 -13.51 2.23 -5.97
C ASP A 123 -12.89 3.52 -6.57
N VAL A 124 -12.14 4.31 -5.79
CA VAL A 124 -11.58 5.59 -6.28
C VAL A 124 -10.68 5.37 -7.50
N PHE A 125 -9.80 4.38 -7.43
CA PHE A 125 -8.89 4.09 -8.54
C PHE A 125 -9.64 3.74 -9.83
N THR A 126 -10.77 3.03 -9.76
CA THR A 126 -11.50 2.63 -10.96
C THR A 126 -12.33 3.77 -11.52
N ASN A 127 -12.97 4.55 -10.64
CA ASN A 127 -14.04 5.49 -11.02
C ASN A 127 -13.57 6.94 -11.16
N ALA A 128 -12.47 7.34 -10.52
CA ALA A 128 -12.03 8.74 -10.50
C ALA A 128 -11.11 9.14 -11.66
N ARG A 129 -10.67 8.18 -12.50
CA ARG A 129 -9.67 8.43 -13.56
C ARG A 129 -10.13 9.43 -14.61
N TYR A 130 -11.42 9.46 -14.93
CA TYR A 130 -11.98 10.30 -15.99
C TYR A 130 -13.02 11.25 -15.41
N ARG A 131 -12.56 12.40 -14.91
CA ARG A 131 -13.40 13.42 -14.26
C ARG A 131 -14.59 13.90 -15.10
N TYR A 132 -14.50 13.79 -16.42
CA TYR A 132 -15.54 14.18 -17.35
C TYR A 132 -16.64 13.12 -17.54
N GLU A 133 -16.52 11.92 -16.95
CA GLU A 133 -17.56 10.90 -17.01
C GLU A 133 -18.70 11.23 -16.03
N ASN A 134 -19.93 10.96 -16.45
CA ASN A 134 -21.14 11.27 -15.67
C ASN A 134 -21.16 10.60 -14.28
N GLY A 135 -20.47 9.47 -14.14
CA GLY A 135 -20.34 8.73 -12.87
C GLY A 135 -19.11 9.09 -12.04
N ALA A 136 -18.29 10.04 -12.49
CA ALA A 136 -17.06 10.39 -11.78
C ALA A 136 -17.36 11.08 -10.43
N PRO A 137 -16.54 10.84 -9.40
CA PRO A 137 -16.64 11.56 -8.13
C PRO A 137 -16.55 13.08 -8.35
N LYS A 138 -17.44 13.82 -7.68
CA LYS A 138 -17.51 15.29 -7.78
C LYS A 138 -16.59 16.02 -6.80
N GLY A 139 -15.99 15.30 -5.85
CA GLY A 139 -15.11 15.84 -4.82
C GLY A 139 -13.90 14.96 -4.59
N TYR A 140 -12.86 15.56 -4.03
CA TYR A 140 -11.56 14.95 -3.76
C TYR A 140 -10.99 15.53 -2.47
N ASP A 141 -10.19 14.73 -1.78
CA ASP A 141 -9.55 15.06 -0.50
C ASP A 141 -8.14 14.44 -0.44
N ASP A 142 -7.39 14.73 0.63
CA ASP A 142 -6.08 14.16 0.88
C ASP A 142 -6.05 13.09 1.99
N ILE A 143 -7.22 12.59 2.42
CA ILE A 143 -7.33 11.64 3.54
C ILE A 143 -6.58 10.36 3.20
N LEU A 144 -6.80 9.81 2.01
CA LEU A 144 -6.14 8.57 1.58
C LEU A 144 -4.62 8.72 1.46
N ILE A 145 -4.12 9.94 1.19
CA ILE A 145 -2.68 10.24 1.18
C ILE A 145 -2.11 10.09 2.60
N GLY A 146 -2.80 10.65 3.60
CA GLY A 146 -2.41 10.53 5.00
C GLY A 146 -2.47 9.09 5.51
N VAL A 147 -3.55 8.37 5.21
CA VAL A 147 -3.70 6.96 5.58
C VAL A 147 -2.58 6.10 4.98
N LEU A 148 -2.28 6.27 3.69
CA LEU A 148 -1.21 5.52 3.04
C LEU A 148 0.16 5.83 3.66
N ASP A 149 0.42 7.07 4.06
CA ASP A 149 1.66 7.47 4.71
C ASP A 149 1.88 6.73 6.03
N GLU A 150 0.89 6.74 6.92
CA GLU A 150 0.94 6.06 8.22
C GLU A 150 1.10 4.54 8.07
N LEU A 151 0.46 3.96 7.06
CA LEU A 151 0.55 2.53 6.78
C LEU A 151 1.91 2.15 6.23
N ILE A 152 2.52 2.93 5.33
CA ILE A 152 3.87 2.63 4.86
C ILE A 152 4.86 2.59 6.02
N ASP A 153 4.80 3.57 6.93
CA ASP A 153 5.65 3.57 8.13
C ASP A 153 5.44 2.30 8.98
N SER A 154 4.18 1.92 9.21
CA SER A 154 3.82 0.74 10.00
C SER A 154 4.25 -0.58 9.34
N VAL A 155 4.10 -0.68 8.03
CA VAL A 155 4.50 -1.87 7.25
C VAL A 155 6.02 -1.98 7.18
N VAL A 156 6.74 -0.89 6.94
CA VAL A 156 8.22 -0.89 6.95
C VAL A 156 8.74 -1.32 8.32
N ALA A 157 8.17 -0.79 9.41
CA ALA A 157 8.55 -1.20 10.76
C ALA A 157 8.34 -2.71 10.97
N TRP A 158 7.18 -3.24 10.56
CA TRP A 158 6.90 -4.67 10.64
C TRP A 158 7.87 -5.51 9.79
N TYR A 159 8.18 -5.10 8.56
CA TYR A 159 9.16 -5.80 7.70
C TYR A 159 10.55 -5.85 8.34
N ARG A 160 10.99 -4.78 9.02
CA ARG A 160 12.27 -4.75 9.76
C ARG A 160 12.29 -5.76 10.92
N GLU A 161 11.19 -5.89 11.65
CA GLU A 161 11.05 -6.90 12.71
C GLU A 161 11.07 -8.34 12.18
N GLN A 162 10.66 -8.54 10.92
CA GLN A 162 10.82 -9.82 10.22
C GLN A 162 12.23 -10.00 9.63
N GLU A 163 13.20 -9.17 10.02
CA GLU A 163 14.59 -9.18 9.56
C GLU A 163 14.74 -9.00 8.03
N CYS A 164 13.81 -8.29 7.39
CA CYS A 164 13.89 -8.01 5.97
C CYS A 164 15.14 -7.16 5.64
N ARG A 165 15.97 -7.65 4.73
CA ARG A 165 17.24 -7.02 4.30
C ARG A 165 17.13 -6.24 3.00
N ASP A 166 15.92 -6.08 2.48
CA ASP A 166 15.70 -5.29 1.27
C ASP A 166 16.20 -3.84 1.47
N VAL A 167 16.88 -3.31 0.46
CA VAL A 167 17.54 -1.99 0.55
C VAL A 167 16.54 -0.88 0.83
N PHE A 168 15.34 -0.92 0.22
CA PHE A 168 14.31 0.07 0.50
C PHE A 168 13.88 0.01 1.97
N ILE A 169 13.62 -1.18 2.49
CA ILE A 169 13.20 -1.37 3.90
C ILE A 169 14.28 -0.90 4.87
N VAL A 170 15.54 -1.28 4.63
CA VAL A 170 16.67 -0.90 5.50
C VAL A 170 16.89 0.62 5.45
N CYS A 171 16.94 1.20 4.25
CA CYS A 171 17.24 2.61 4.07
C CYS A 171 16.04 3.54 4.23
N TYR A 172 14.83 3.02 4.46
CA TYR A 172 13.63 3.83 4.61
C TYR A 172 13.79 4.88 5.72
N GLY A 173 13.52 6.15 5.38
CA GLY A 173 13.66 7.29 6.29
C GLY A 173 15.10 7.80 6.47
N MET A 174 16.10 7.14 5.88
CA MET A 174 17.47 7.64 5.89
C MET A 174 17.64 8.83 4.94
N THR A 175 18.55 9.72 5.32
CA THR A 175 18.98 10.89 4.57
C THR A 175 20.41 10.66 4.04
N PRO A 176 20.87 11.46 3.06
CA PRO A 176 22.28 11.39 2.61
C PRO A 176 23.31 11.55 3.74
N ALA A 177 22.95 12.22 4.84
CA ALA A 177 23.83 12.39 6.00
C ALA A 177 24.08 11.07 6.75
N ASP A 178 23.14 10.13 6.73
CA ASP A 178 23.26 8.84 7.42
C ASP A 178 24.29 7.90 6.78
N PHE A 179 24.70 8.19 5.53
CA PHE A 179 25.72 7.45 4.80
C PHE A 179 27.12 8.10 4.88
N GLN A 180 27.24 9.24 5.56
CA GLN A 180 28.54 9.89 5.74
C GLN A 180 29.36 9.16 6.83
N PRO A 181 30.67 8.95 6.61
CA PRO A 181 31.52 8.35 7.64
C PRO A 181 31.52 9.22 8.90
N LYS A 182 31.22 8.61 10.06
CA LYS A 182 31.31 9.31 11.33
C LYS A 182 32.75 9.79 11.54
N PRO A 183 32.98 11.05 11.93
CA PRO A 183 34.33 11.55 12.16
C PRO A 183 35.01 10.64 13.18
N GLY A 184 36.11 10.00 12.75
CA GLY A 184 36.90 9.14 13.60
C GLY A 184 37.36 9.93 14.82
N LYS A 185 37.23 9.36 16.02
CA LYS A 185 37.93 9.88 17.19
C LYS A 185 39.41 9.83 16.86
N GLU A 186 40.03 10.99 16.67
CA GLU A 186 41.48 11.09 16.57
C GLU A 186 42.10 10.38 17.78
N PRO A 187 43.05 9.46 17.59
CA PRO A 187 43.78 8.89 18.71
C PRO A 187 44.53 10.02 19.41
N LYS A 188 44.33 10.14 20.73
CA LYS A 188 45.08 11.10 21.54
C LYS A 188 46.58 10.83 21.36
N PRO A 189 47.40 11.85 21.03
CA PRO A 189 48.84 11.67 20.97
C PRO A 189 49.34 11.25 22.35
N SER A 190 50.21 10.22 22.35
CA SER A 190 50.90 9.71 23.54
C SER A 190 52.03 10.63 23.98
#